data_AF-A0A9N7QZP0-F1
#
_entry.id   AF-A0A9N7QZP0-F1
#
_cell.length_a   1.000
_cell.length_b   1.000
_cell.length_c   1.000
_cell.angle_alpha   90.00
_cell.angle_beta   90.00
_cell.angle_gamma   90.00
#
_symmetry.space_group_name_H-M   'P 1'
#
loop_
_entity.id
_entity.type
_entity.pdbx_description
1 polymer ?
#
loop_
_entity_poly.entity_id
_entity_poly.type
_entity_poly.pdbx_seq_one_letter_code
_entity_poly.pdbx_strand_id
1 'polypeptide(L)'
;MEKIIEDPEFRSVEREKYVKWVDSVLQSHRGSTVKELRICFSLVKSAGKSITKWLEFAFERHTEKLELNLSEGDCLHNPNELYAFPQELCSNISSDHPYKSSGLFGCVLLEDVPMLTRVNVTSVETSSMYVERLIPTLLCCLSQLEILTFDTCCKRELLSMLKFPMMPKLKKLVIIEALHGVDSSLLGLSHFISASPNLREFEIQQRWSTRAERSNNEIQKGLKHFPLHQHLNVIRFLGYYGCPSDVELVNYLLENCVTLKEIIVDTQNPRRMAYEPLDSEELKLAEIAKVYAKLQLEPLVPKHISLFLC
;
A
#
# COMPACT_ATOMS: atom_id res chain seq x y z
N MET A 1 31.35 -5.57 -5.30
CA MET A 1 30.27 -5.93 -6.25
C MET A 1 29.05 -5.01 -6.13
N GLU A 2 29.06 -4.00 -5.25
CA GLU A 2 27.91 -3.08 -5.05
C GLU A 2 27.86 -1.88 -6.00
N LYS A 3 28.94 -1.56 -6.72
CA LYS A 3 28.99 -0.40 -7.63
C LYS A 3 28.31 -0.60 -9.00
N ILE A 4 27.75 -1.78 -9.29
CA ILE A 4 27.15 -2.10 -10.61
C ILE A 4 25.61 -1.96 -10.57
N ILE A 5 25.00 -1.85 -9.39
CA ILE A 5 23.54 -1.83 -9.19
C ILE A 5 22.92 -0.45 -9.50
N GLU A 6 23.73 0.58 -9.69
CA GLU A 6 23.27 1.96 -9.97
C GLU A 6 23.47 2.42 -11.43
N ASP A 7 23.96 1.56 -12.33
CA ASP A 7 24.08 1.91 -13.75
C ASP A 7 22.69 1.83 -14.44
N PRO A 8 22.17 2.95 -14.99
CA PRO A 8 20.89 2.98 -15.71
C PRO A 8 20.83 1.98 -16.89
N GLU A 9 21.94 1.73 -17.58
CA GLU A 9 21.99 0.78 -18.70
C GLU A 9 21.83 -0.65 -18.21
N PHE A 10 22.45 -1.00 -17.08
CA PHE A 10 22.35 -2.34 -16.48
C PHE A 10 20.92 -2.65 -16.04
N ARG A 11 20.24 -1.68 -15.40
CA ARG A 11 18.83 -1.84 -15.00
C ARG A 11 17.90 -2.02 -16.20
N SER A 12 18.15 -1.32 -17.30
CA SER A 12 17.36 -1.47 -18.54
C SER A 12 17.45 -2.90 -19.10
N VAL A 13 18.66 -3.47 -19.15
CA VAL A 13 18.90 -4.83 -19.65
C VAL A 13 18.20 -5.88 -18.79
N GLU A 14 18.26 -5.74 -17.46
CA GLU A 14 17.59 -6.68 -16.55
C GLU A 14 16.05 -6.61 -16.67
N ARG A 15 15.48 -5.42 -16.88
CA ARG A 15 14.04 -5.27 -17.19
C ARG A 15 13.64 -6.01 -18.45
N GLU A 16 14.41 -5.86 -19.53
CA GLU A 16 14.11 -6.57 -20.78
C GLU A 16 14.20 -8.10 -20.62
N LYS A 17 15.20 -8.59 -19.89
CA LYS A 17 15.34 -10.02 -19.59
C LYS A 17 14.14 -10.53 -18.79
N TYR A 18 13.73 -9.79 -17.76
CA TYR A 18 12.57 -10.12 -16.94
C TYR A 18 11.30 -10.18 -17.78
N VAL A 19 11.03 -9.16 -18.60
CA VAL A 19 9.86 -9.14 -19.49
C VAL A 19 9.84 -10.33 -20.44
N LYS A 20 10.98 -10.62 -21.11
CA LYS A 20 11.11 -11.77 -22.02
C LYS A 20 10.90 -13.11 -21.29
N TRP A 21 11.39 -13.21 -20.05
CA TRP A 21 11.20 -14.38 -19.22
C TRP A 21 9.73 -14.59 -18.87
N VAL A 22 9.02 -13.55 -18.39
CA VAL A 22 7.58 -13.63 -18.10
C VAL A 22 6.81 -14.02 -19.36
N ASP A 23 7.07 -13.35 -20.49
CA ASP A 23 6.42 -13.65 -21.77
C ASP A 23 6.58 -15.13 -22.17
N SER A 24 7.79 -15.68 -22.03
CA SER A 24 8.09 -17.09 -22.33
C SER A 24 7.36 -18.06 -21.40
N VAL A 25 7.29 -17.75 -20.11
CA VAL A 25 6.59 -18.56 -19.10
C VAL A 25 5.09 -18.60 -19.40
N LEU A 26 4.47 -17.45 -19.65
CA LEU A 26 3.03 -17.36 -19.93
C LEU A 26 2.67 -18.04 -21.26
N GLN A 27 3.49 -17.89 -22.31
CA GLN A 27 3.30 -18.58 -23.59
C GLN A 27 3.42 -20.10 -23.48
N SER A 28 4.31 -20.58 -22.61
CA SER A 28 4.54 -22.02 -22.40
C SER A 28 3.46 -22.67 -21.54
N HIS A 29 2.65 -21.88 -20.83
CA HIS A 29 1.63 -22.39 -19.94
C HIS A 29 0.44 -22.99 -20.72
N ARG A 30 0.25 -24.31 -20.59
CA ARG A 30 -0.83 -25.05 -21.28
C ARG A 30 -2.08 -25.29 -20.43
N GLY A 31 -2.06 -24.91 -19.15
CA GLY A 31 -3.21 -25.06 -18.26
C GLY A 31 -4.35 -24.13 -18.68
N SER A 32 -5.58 -24.58 -18.48
CA SER A 32 -6.80 -23.78 -18.70
C SER A 32 -7.08 -22.81 -17.55
N THR A 33 -6.47 -23.02 -16.39
CA THR A 33 -6.66 -22.21 -15.18
C THR A 33 -5.34 -21.97 -14.47
N VAL A 34 -5.14 -20.77 -13.93
CA VAL A 34 -4.00 -20.42 -13.08
C VAL A 34 -4.51 -20.11 -11.69
N LYS A 35 -3.97 -20.73 -10.64
CA LYS A 35 -4.43 -20.45 -9.27
C LYS A 35 -3.91 -19.10 -8.78
N GLU A 36 -2.64 -18.82 -9.05
CA GLU A 36 -1.95 -17.61 -8.57
C GLU A 36 -0.93 -17.15 -9.61
N LEU A 37 -0.98 -15.86 -9.94
CA LEU A 37 0.00 -15.18 -10.80
C LEU A 37 0.61 -14.02 -10.01
N ARG A 38 1.91 -14.08 -9.79
CA ARG A 38 2.67 -13.05 -9.08
C ARG A 38 3.75 -12.52 -10.00
N ILE A 39 3.70 -11.23 -10.27
CA ILE A 39 4.68 -10.51 -11.08
C ILE A 39 5.17 -9.34 -10.24
N CYS A 40 6.37 -9.51 -9.67
CA CYS A 40 7.05 -8.50 -8.88
C CYS A 40 8.37 -8.19 -9.56
N PHE A 41 8.47 -6.98 -10.13
CA PHE A 41 9.71 -6.44 -10.68
C PHE A 41 9.54 -4.96 -11.01
N SER A 42 10.58 -4.15 -10.83
CA SER A 42 10.52 -2.75 -11.27
C SER A 42 10.43 -2.64 -12.80
N LEU A 43 9.27 -2.23 -13.31
CA LEU A 43 9.01 -2.06 -14.75
C LEU A 43 8.55 -0.64 -15.06
N VAL A 44 8.97 -0.16 -16.24
CA VAL A 44 8.66 1.18 -16.76
C VAL A 44 7.68 1.10 -17.93
N LYS A 45 7.17 2.24 -18.39
CA LYS A 45 6.17 2.38 -19.46
C LYS A 45 6.45 1.58 -20.73
N SER A 46 7.72 1.35 -21.06
CA SER A 46 8.11 0.58 -22.24
C SER A 46 7.63 -0.87 -22.18
N ALA A 47 7.48 -1.44 -20.99
CA ALA A 47 6.94 -2.79 -20.77
C ALA A 47 5.41 -2.85 -20.88
N GLY A 48 4.74 -1.71 -21.14
CA GLY A 48 3.30 -1.62 -20.98
C GLY A 48 2.50 -2.60 -21.82
N LYS A 49 2.90 -2.80 -23.08
CA LYS A 49 2.26 -3.80 -23.96
C LYS A 49 2.39 -5.24 -23.43
N SER A 50 3.50 -5.58 -22.78
CA SER A 50 3.68 -6.90 -22.17
C SER A 50 2.82 -7.01 -20.91
N ILE A 51 2.79 -5.99 -20.06
CA ILE A 51 1.95 -5.96 -18.86
C ILE A 51 0.47 -6.14 -19.23
N THR A 52 -0.03 -5.46 -20.27
CA THR A 52 -1.38 -5.67 -20.80
C THR A 52 -1.65 -7.13 -21.14
N LYS A 53 -0.75 -7.77 -21.89
CA LYS A 53 -0.89 -9.19 -22.25
C LYS A 53 -0.86 -10.12 -21.03
N TRP A 54 -0.08 -9.78 -20.00
CA TRP A 54 -0.03 -10.57 -18.77
C TRP A 54 -1.35 -10.52 -18.03
N LEU A 55 -2.01 -9.36 -18.04
CA LEU A 55 -3.33 -9.17 -17.45
C LEU A 55 -4.41 -9.90 -18.25
N GLU A 56 -4.41 -9.76 -19.58
CA GLU A 56 -5.30 -10.51 -20.47
C GLU A 56 -5.17 -12.02 -20.23
N PHE A 57 -3.94 -12.53 -20.16
CA PHE A 57 -3.68 -13.94 -19.83
C PHE A 57 -4.25 -14.32 -18.45
N ALA A 58 -4.06 -13.47 -17.44
CA ALA A 58 -4.57 -13.73 -16.09
C ALA A 58 -6.10 -13.82 -16.07
N PHE A 59 -6.78 -12.96 -16.83
CA PHE A 59 -8.23 -12.93 -16.96
C PHE A 59 -8.76 -14.14 -17.75
N GLU A 60 -8.13 -14.47 -18.89
CA GLU A 60 -8.48 -15.65 -19.68
C GLU A 60 -8.35 -16.97 -18.91
N ARG A 61 -7.41 -17.04 -17.95
CA ARG A 61 -7.13 -18.24 -17.15
C ARG A 61 -7.84 -18.23 -15.79
N HIS A 62 -8.80 -17.34 -15.57
CA HIS A 62 -9.58 -17.23 -14.33
C HIS A 62 -8.71 -17.21 -13.08
N THR A 63 -7.68 -16.37 -13.08
CA THR A 63 -6.70 -16.36 -12.00
C THR A 63 -7.34 -15.97 -10.66
N GLU A 64 -7.26 -16.84 -9.65
CA GLU A 64 -7.88 -16.58 -8.33
C GLU A 64 -7.12 -15.50 -7.53
N LYS A 65 -5.80 -15.43 -7.72
CA LYS A 65 -4.91 -14.48 -7.05
C LYS A 65 -3.93 -13.86 -8.03
N LEU A 66 -4.08 -12.57 -8.29
CA LEU A 66 -3.14 -11.80 -9.11
C LEU A 66 -2.44 -10.76 -8.22
N GLU A 67 -1.11 -10.81 -8.21
CA GLU A 67 -0.28 -9.81 -7.58
C GLU A 67 0.63 -9.17 -8.64
N LEU A 68 0.50 -7.86 -8.80
CA LEU A 68 1.29 -7.08 -9.74
C LEU A 68 2.00 -5.96 -8.97
N ASN A 69 3.30 -6.12 -8.74
CA ASN A 69 4.16 -5.12 -8.10
C ASN A 69 5.21 -4.62 -9.09
N LEU A 70 4.93 -3.47 -9.72
CA LEU A 70 5.76 -2.89 -10.79
C LEU A 70 6.84 -1.94 -10.28
N SER A 71 6.97 -1.78 -8.96
CA SER A 71 7.94 -0.88 -8.33
C SER A 71 8.90 -1.61 -7.38
N GLU A 72 9.03 -2.94 -7.52
CA GLU A 72 9.87 -3.73 -6.64
C GLU A 72 11.34 -3.28 -6.72
N GLY A 73 11.84 -2.67 -5.65
CA GLY A 73 13.24 -2.31 -5.48
C GLY A 73 13.72 -1.03 -6.18
N ASP A 74 12.88 -0.24 -6.87
CA ASP A 74 13.34 0.98 -7.55
C ASP A 74 12.31 2.12 -7.46
N CYS A 75 12.63 3.12 -6.63
CA CYS A 75 11.82 4.32 -6.39
C CYS A 75 12.35 5.54 -7.17
N LEU A 76 13.36 5.37 -8.04
CA LEU A 76 14.06 6.47 -8.70
C LEU A 76 13.52 6.79 -10.10
N HIS A 77 12.41 6.19 -10.51
CA HIS A 77 11.85 6.44 -11.83
C HIS A 77 11.34 7.86 -11.96
N ASN A 78 11.70 8.48 -13.08
CA ASN A 78 11.04 9.69 -13.52
C ASN A 78 9.53 9.39 -13.62
N PRO A 79 8.64 10.23 -13.06
CA PRO A 79 7.19 10.04 -13.17
C PRO A 79 6.73 9.78 -14.62
N ASN A 80 7.42 10.37 -15.61
CA ASN A 80 7.15 10.19 -17.04
C ASN A 80 7.51 8.80 -17.60
N GLU A 81 8.20 7.96 -16.83
CA GLU A 81 8.57 6.58 -17.19
C GLU A 81 7.72 5.54 -16.48
N LEU A 82 6.79 5.93 -15.61
CA LEU A 82 5.91 4.98 -14.94
C LEU A 82 4.92 4.37 -15.94
N TYR A 83 4.64 3.08 -15.77
CA TYR A 83 3.63 2.40 -16.56
C TYR A 83 2.25 3.04 -16.35
N ALA A 84 1.59 3.25 -17.48
CA ALA A 84 0.22 3.72 -17.58
C ALA A 84 -0.68 2.54 -17.95
N PHE A 85 -1.74 2.31 -17.18
CA PHE A 85 -2.69 1.27 -17.50
C PHE A 85 -3.47 1.62 -18.80
N PRO A 86 -3.64 0.67 -19.74
CA PRO A 86 -4.33 0.91 -21.01
C PRO A 86 -5.80 1.22 -20.82
N GLN A 87 -6.28 2.30 -21.44
CA GLN A 87 -7.70 2.69 -21.45
C GLN A 87 -8.55 1.79 -22.35
N GLU A 88 -7.94 1.01 -23.24
CA GLU A 88 -8.64 0.14 -24.18
C GLU A 88 -9.28 -1.06 -23.48
N LEU A 89 -8.81 -1.40 -22.28
CA LEU A 89 -9.45 -2.37 -21.38
C LEU A 89 -10.63 -1.74 -20.60
N CYS A 90 -10.92 -0.44 -20.79
CA CYS A 90 -11.84 0.36 -19.96
C CYS A 90 -13.26 0.60 -20.53
N SER A 91 -13.86 -0.35 -21.23
CA SER A 91 -14.93 -0.02 -22.19
C SER A 91 -16.27 0.46 -21.62
N ASN A 92 -16.46 0.57 -20.30
CA ASN A 92 -17.81 0.76 -19.71
C ASN A 92 -18.01 1.97 -18.78
N ILE A 93 -17.09 2.92 -18.67
CA ILE A 93 -17.40 4.17 -17.95
C ILE A 93 -18.17 5.09 -18.89
N SER A 94 -19.49 5.21 -18.69
CA SER A 94 -20.33 6.20 -19.38
C SER A 94 -19.68 7.58 -19.33
N SER A 95 -19.46 8.13 -20.51
CA SER A 95 -18.77 9.38 -20.80
C SER A 95 -19.60 10.59 -20.35
N ASP A 96 -19.64 10.89 -19.05
CA ASP A 96 -20.25 12.14 -18.56
C ASP A 96 -19.42 12.87 -17.49
N HIS A 97 -18.11 12.58 -17.42
CA HIS A 97 -17.19 13.37 -16.60
C HIS A 97 -16.24 14.23 -17.47
N PRO A 98 -16.08 15.54 -17.18
CA PRO A 98 -15.47 16.52 -18.07
C PRO A 98 -13.93 16.48 -18.13
N TYR A 99 -13.30 15.42 -17.65
CA TYR A 99 -11.84 15.34 -17.58
C TYR A 99 -11.27 14.67 -18.83
N LYS A 100 -10.84 15.49 -19.80
CA LYS A 100 -9.98 15.04 -20.90
C LYS A 100 -8.68 14.46 -20.32
N SER A 101 -8.50 13.16 -20.55
CA SER A 101 -7.46 12.31 -19.97
C SER A 101 -6.05 12.62 -20.49
N SER A 102 -5.19 13.13 -19.63
CA SER A 102 -3.74 13.09 -19.77
C SER A 102 -3.18 11.94 -18.93
N GLY A 103 -2.59 10.93 -19.60
CA GLY A 103 -1.80 9.79 -19.09
C GLY A 103 -1.93 9.41 -17.62
N LEU A 104 -2.55 8.26 -17.33
CA LEU A 104 -2.58 7.62 -16.02
C LEU A 104 -1.15 7.17 -15.67
N PHE A 105 -0.50 7.67 -14.62
CA PHE A 105 0.80 7.17 -14.19
C PHE A 105 0.63 6.37 -12.91
N GLY A 106 1.05 5.10 -12.93
CA GLY A 106 1.12 4.24 -11.76
C GLY A 106 -0.22 3.97 -11.07
N CYS A 107 -1.15 3.28 -11.73
CA CYS A 107 -2.36 2.73 -11.10
C CYS A 107 -2.79 1.47 -11.85
N VAL A 108 -3.02 0.36 -11.14
CA VAL A 108 -3.52 -0.91 -11.72
C VAL A 108 -5.03 -0.79 -11.89
N LEU A 109 -5.49 -0.45 -13.09
CA LEU A 109 -6.93 -0.41 -13.37
C LEU A 109 -7.41 -1.83 -13.62
N LEU A 110 -8.45 -2.25 -12.91
CA LEU A 110 -8.87 -3.64 -12.89
C LEU A 110 -10.30 -3.68 -13.39
N GLU A 111 -10.51 -3.83 -14.70
CA GLU A 111 -11.85 -3.93 -15.25
C GLU A 111 -12.38 -5.36 -15.37
N ASP A 112 -13.57 -5.58 -14.81
CA ASP A 112 -14.36 -6.80 -14.80
C ASP A 112 -13.58 -8.06 -14.38
N VAL A 113 -12.89 -7.96 -13.23
CA VAL A 113 -12.11 -9.07 -12.63
C VAL A 113 -12.80 -9.57 -11.35
N PRO A 114 -13.93 -10.29 -11.44
CA PRO A 114 -14.70 -10.73 -10.26
C PRO A 114 -13.93 -11.68 -9.35
N MET A 115 -12.83 -12.28 -9.85
CA MET A 115 -11.99 -13.23 -9.12
C MET A 115 -10.88 -12.55 -8.29
N LEU A 116 -10.68 -11.25 -8.46
CA LEU A 116 -9.56 -10.55 -7.85
C LEU A 116 -9.81 -10.24 -6.37
N THR A 117 -9.33 -11.12 -5.50
CA THR A 117 -9.48 -10.97 -4.05
C THR A 117 -8.34 -10.18 -3.40
N ARG A 118 -7.24 -9.95 -4.12
CA ARG A 118 -6.06 -9.24 -3.60
C ARG A 118 -5.55 -8.25 -4.63
N VAL A 119 -5.27 -7.02 -4.19
CA VAL A 119 -4.69 -5.97 -5.03
C VAL A 119 -3.58 -5.28 -4.27
N ASN A 120 -2.44 -5.10 -4.93
CA ASN A 120 -1.36 -4.24 -4.45
C ASN A 120 -1.26 -3.02 -5.37
N VAL A 121 -1.45 -1.82 -4.83
CA VAL A 121 -1.27 -0.58 -5.57
C VAL A 121 -0.07 0.16 -5.01
N THR A 122 0.94 0.33 -5.86
CA THR A 122 2.17 1.06 -5.56
C THR A 122 2.26 2.29 -6.44
N SER A 123 2.54 3.46 -5.84
CA SER A 123 2.81 4.68 -6.60
C SER A 123 4.06 5.37 -6.12
N VAL A 124 4.75 5.99 -7.08
CA VAL A 124 5.96 6.78 -6.89
C VAL A 124 5.65 8.28 -7.02
N GLU A 125 4.38 8.67 -7.25
CA GLU A 125 3.99 10.05 -7.48
C GLU A 125 3.53 10.75 -6.19
N THR A 126 4.19 11.85 -5.85
CA THR A 126 3.92 12.67 -4.65
C THR A 126 2.84 13.73 -4.86
N SER A 127 2.24 13.79 -6.06
CA SER A 127 1.27 14.80 -6.46
C SER A 127 -0.16 14.44 -6.01
N SER A 128 -0.99 15.46 -5.72
CA SER A 128 -2.41 15.26 -5.37
C SER A 128 -3.24 14.64 -6.50
N MET A 129 -2.74 14.67 -7.73
CA MET A 129 -3.42 14.11 -8.92
C MET A 129 -3.54 12.59 -8.86
N TYR A 130 -2.70 11.91 -8.08
CA TYR A 130 -2.76 10.47 -7.88
C TYR A 130 -4.02 10.02 -7.13
N VAL A 131 -4.37 10.75 -6.05
CA VAL A 131 -5.53 10.48 -5.20
C VAL A 131 -6.82 10.50 -6.01
N GLU A 132 -6.95 11.44 -6.95
CA GLU A 132 -8.12 11.59 -7.83
C GLU A 132 -8.26 10.45 -8.85
N ARG A 133 -7.16 9.80 -9.23
CA ARG A 133 -7.11 8.78 -10.30
C ARG A 133 -7.17 7.34 -9.78
N LEU A 134 -6.80 7.15 -8.51
CA LEU A 134 -6.78 5.84 -7.87
C LEU A 134 -8.17 5.29 -7.56
N ILE A 135 -9.08 6.14 -7.08
CA ILE A 135 -10.44 5.71 -6.73
C ILE A 135 -11.17 5.14 -7.96
N PRO A 136 -11.20 5.83 -9.13
CA PRO A 136 -11.80 5.28 -10.35
C PRO A 136 -11.20 3.95 -10.80
N THR A 137 -9.89 3.81 -10.66
CA THR A 137 -9.11 2.62 -11.04
C THR A 137 -9.53 1.39 -10.23
N LEU A 138 -9.81 1.57 -8.94
CA LEU A 138 -10.17 0.48 -8.04
C LEU A 138 -11.68 0.20 -8.03
N LEU A 139 -12.53 1.17 -8.36
CA LEU A 139 -14.01 1.08 -8.32
C LEU A 139 -14.56 -0.27 -8.81
N CYS A 140 -13.96 -0.78 -9.87
CA CYS A 140 -14.38 -1.98 -10.53
C CYS A 140 -14.16 -3.29 -9.72
N CYS A 141 -13.21 -3.31 -8.79
CA CYS A 141 -12.91 -4.50 -7.99
C CYS A 141 -13.18 -4.35 -6.48
N LEU A 142 -13.50 -3.14 -5.99
CA LEU A 142 -13.69 -2.87 -4.55
C LEU A 142 -14.80 -3.71 -3.90
N SER A 143 -15.82 -4.10 -4.67
CA SER A 143 -16.95 -4.90 -4.14
C SER A 143 -16.60 -6.36 -3.84
N GLN A 144 -15.57 -6.91 -4.51
CA GLN A 144 -15.12 -8.29 -4.32
C GLN A 144 -13.80 -8.42 -3.54
N LEU A 145 -13.08 -7.32 -3.34
CA LEU A 145 -11.74 -7.33 -2.76
C LEU A 145 -11.74 -7.83 -1.31
N GLU A 146 -10.85 -8.78 -0.99
CA GLU A 146 -10.67 -9.29 0.37
C GLU A 146 -9.40 -8.75 1.04
N ILE A 147 -8.35 -8.47 0.26
CA ILE A 147 -7.09 -7.90 0.75
C ILE A 147 -6.68 -6.73 -0.14
N LEU A 148 -6.41 -5.59 0.47
CA LEU A 148 -5.89 -4.41 -0.21
C LEU A 148 -4.54 -4.05 0.40
N THR A 149 -3.50 -4.00 -0.43
CA THR A 149 -2.24 -3.36 -0.07
C THR A 149 -2.14 -2.04 -0.84
N PHE A 150 -1.89 -0.96 -0.12
CA PHE A 150 -1.82 0.38 -0.66
C PHE A 150 -0.53 1.06 -0.20
N ASP A 151 0.43 1.22 -1.12
CA ASP A 151 1.68 1.93 -0.88
C ASP A 151 1.51 3.40 -1.28
N THR A 152 1.35 4.25 -0.27
CA THR A 152 1.22 5.70 -0.37
C THR A 152 2.59 6.36 -0.24
N CYS A 153 3.17 6.75 -1.37
CA CYS A 153 4.27 7.71 -1.39
C CYS A 153 3.78 9.18 -1.30
N CYS A 154 2.48 9.43 -1.15
CA CYS A 154 1.94 10.78 -1.03
C CYS A 154 2.04 11.30 0.41
N LYS A 155 2.08 12.63 0.57
CA LYS A 155 2.13 13.25 1.90
C LYS A 155 0.89 12.89 2.71
N ARG A 156 1.04 12.68 4.02
CA ARG A 156 -0.07 12.25 4.89
C ARG A 156 -1.26 13.21 4.89
N GLU A 157 -1.05 14.50 4.63
CA GLU A 157 -2.17 15.46 4.53
C GLU A 157 -3.14 15.10 3.40
N LEU A 158 -2.65 14.48 2.32
CA LEU A 158 -3.46 14.05 1.18
C LEU A 158 -4.28 12.80 1.49
N LEU A 159 -3.91 12.01 2.52
CA LEU A 159 -4.68 10.85 2.95
C LEU A 159 -6.07 11.25 3.44
N SER A 160 -6.21 12.44 4.03
CA SER A 160 -7.51 12.97 4.44
C SER A 160 -8.46 13.26 3.26
N MET A 161 -7.93 13.40 2.05
CA MET A 161 -8.72 13.65 0.84
C MET A 161 -9.21 12.37 0.18
N LEU A 162 -8.67 11.20 0.55
CA LEU A 162 -9.03 9.91 -0.02
C LEU A 162 -10.38 9.43 0.51
N LYS A 163 -11.44 9.65 -0.27
CA LYS A 163 -12.78 9.14 0.02
C LYS A 163 -13.06 7.88 -0.80
N PHE A 164 -12.75 6.72 -0.23
CA PHE A 164 -13.05 5.45 -0.87
C PHE A 164 -14.54 5.12 -0.78
N PRO A 165 -15.11 4.53 -1.84
CA PRO A 165 -16.43 3.92 -1.78
C PRO A 165 -16.35 2.62 -0.95
N MET A 166 -17.51 2.07 -0.60
CA MET A 166 -17.58 0.90 0.27
C MET A 166 -16.86 -0.32 -0.32
N MET A 167 -16.08 -1.00 0.54
CA MET A 167 -15.36 -2.24 0.28
C MET A 167 -15.93 -3.36 1.16
N PRO A 168 -17.13 -3.88 0.84
CA PRO A 168 -17.90 -4.72 1.75
C PRO A 168 -17.25 -6.08 2.05
N LYS A 169 -16.36 -6.60 1.20
CA LYS A 169 -15.69 -7.89 1.41
C LYS A 169 -14.27 -7.79 1.96
N LEU A 170 -13.77 -6.58 2.18
CA LEU A 170 -12.38 -6.37 2.60
C LEU A 170 -12.18 -6.91 4.02
N LYS A 171 -11.23 -7.84 4.16
CA LYS A 171 -10.87 -8.51 5.41
C LYS A 171 -9.51 -8.04 5.93
N LYS A 172 -8.58 -7.70 5.04
CA LYS A 172 -7.26 -7.19 5.39
C LYS A 172 -6.92 -5.93 4.59
N LEU A 173 -6.42 -4.91 5.29
CA LEU A 173 -5.90 -3.69 4.71
C LEU A 173 -4.44 -3.54 5.13
N VAL A 174 -3.54 -3.33 4.18
CA VAL A 174 -2.14 -3.01 4.40
C VAL A 174 -1.88 -1.63 3.81
N ILE A 175 -1.51 -0.66 4.64
CA ILE A 175 -1.07 0.66 4.22
C ILE A 175 0.44 0.72 4.37
N ILE A 176 1.14 1.00 3.30
CA ILE A 176 2.58 1.23 3.34
C ILE A 176 2.80 2.71 3.10
N GLU A 177 3.53 3.39 3.95
CA GLU A 177 3.73 4.83 3.87
C GLU A 177 5.15 5.21 4.22
N ALA A 178 5.55 6.42 3.83
CA ALA A 178 6.90 6.92 4.08
C ALA A 178 6.86 8.19 4.94
N LEU A 179 7.44 8.11 6.12
CA LEU A 179 7.61 9.25 7.02
C LEU A 179 8.83 10.06 6.58
N HIS A 180 8.58 11.23 6.01
CA HIS A 180 9.60 12.16 5.55
C HIS A 180 9.40 13.55 6.16
N GLY A 181 10.37 14.00 6.96
CA GLY A 181 10.36 15.33 7.56
C GLY A 181 9.47 15.42 8.80
N VAL A 182 8.61 16.44 8.85
CA VAL A 182 7.78 16.78 10.01
C VAL A 182 6.58 15.86 10.09
N ASP A 183 6.31 15.37 11.30
CA ASP A 183 5.16 14.54 11.62
C ASP A 183 3.81 15.22 11.28
N SER A 184 2.94 14.49 10.60
CA SER A 184 1.55 14.88 10.33
C SER A 184 0.58 13.72 10.58
N SER A 185 -0.69 14.09 10.81
CA SER A 185 -1.72 13.18 11.33
C SER A 185 -1.97 11.97 10.42
N LEU A 186 -2.13 10.80 11.04
CA LEU A 186 -2.52 9.56 10.38
C LEU A 186 -4.05 9.35 10.37
N LEU A 187 -4.84 10.26 10.95
CA LEU A 187 -6.30 10.14 11.01
C LEU A 187 -6.98 10.18 9.65
N GLY A 188 -6.29 10.64 8.59
CA GLY A 188 -6.77 10.48 7.21
C GLY A 188 -7.07 9.02 6.84
N LEU A 189 -6.38 8.06 7.46
CA LEU A 189 -6.60 6.63 7.24
C LEU A 189 -7.96 6.12 7.78
N SER A 190 -8.63 6.90 8.64
CA SER A 190 -9.97 6.57 9.16
C SER A 190 -11.00 6.34 8.05
N HIS A 191 -10.84 6.98 6.89
CA HIS A 191 -11.73 6.81 5.74
C HIS A 191 -11.67 5.40 5.16
N PHE A 192 -10.50 4.76 5.14
CA PHE A 192 -10.36 3.38 4.67
C PHE A 192 -11.05 2.40 5.60
N ILE A 193 -10.90 2.59 6.91
CA ILE A 193 -11.53 1.76 7.95
C ILE A 193 -13.05 1.90 7.85
N SER A 194 -13.54 3.14 7.74
CA SER A 194 -14.97 3.43 7.60
C SER A 194 -15.57 2.85 6.31
N ALA A 195 -14.81 2.82 5.22
CA ALA A 195 -15.22 2.23 3.96
C ALA A 195 -15.23 0.68 3.98
N SER A 196 -14.65 0.04 4.99
CA SER A 196 -14.37 -1.41 5.00
C SER A 196 -15.10 -2.12 6.16
N PRO A 197 -16.44 -2.26 6.13
CA PRO A 197 -17.23 -2.67 7.31
C PRO A 197 -16.92 -4.06 7.87
N ASN A 198 -16.28 -4.95 7.09
CA ASN A 198 -15.93 -6.32 7.47
C ASN A 198 -14.41 -6.50 7.68
N LEU A 199 -13.66 -5.41 7.81
CA LEU A 199 -12.22 -5.43 8.01
C LEU A 199 -11.86 -6.16 9.32
N ARG A 200 -10.92 -7.10 9.28
CA ARG A 200 -10.48 -7.91 10.42
C ARG A 200 -9.07 -7.61 10.84
N GLU A 201 -8.21 -7.33 9.87
CA GLU A 201 -6.81 -6.99 10.06
C GLU A 201 -6.47 -5.67 9.39
N PHE A 202 -5.86 -4.77 10.15
CA PHE A 202 -5.30 -3.53 9.64
C PHE A 202 -3.80 -3.50 9.91
N GLU A 203 -3.01 -3.34 8.86
CA GLU A 203 -1.56 -3.28 8.93
C GLU A 203 -1.10 -1.95 8.38
N ILE A 204 -0.25 -1.25 9.13
CA ILE A 204 0.47 -0.07 8.68
C ILE A 204 1.96 -0.39 8.69
N GLN A 205 2.64 -0.06 7.59
CA GLN A 205 4.08 -0.20 7.42
C GLN A 205 4.66 1.20 7.18
N GLN A 206 5.24 1.76 8.22
CA GLN A 206 5.80 3.10 8.20
C GLN A 206 7.31 3.03 7.94
N ARG A 207 7.74 3.49 6.77
CA ARG A 207 9.15 3.60 6.41
C ARG A 207 9.65 4.98 6.79
N TRP A 208 10.53 5.07 7.78
CA TRP A 208 11.10 6.34 8.21
C TRP A 208 12.53 6.51 7.69
N SER A 209 13.00 7.75 7.63
CA SER A 209 14.40 8.06 7.31
C SER A 209 15.07 8.70 8.52
N THR A 210 16.41 8.76 8.53
CA THR A 210 17.18 9.46 9.57
C THR A 210 16.86 10.97 9.69
N ARG A 211 16.13 11.53 8.72
CA ARG A 211 15.62 12.92 8.74
C ARG A 211 14.21 13.04 9.32
N ALA A 212 13.56 11.95 9.72
CA ALA A 212 12.24 11.98 10.31
C ALA A 212 12.29 12.57 11.72
N GLU A 213 11.48 13.60 11.95
CA GLU A 213 11.45 14.32 13.21
C GLU A 213 10.25 13.85 14.04
N ARG A 214 10.51 13.44 15.29
CA ARG A 214 9.44 13.27 16.28
C ARG A 214 8.97 14.66 16.67
N SER A 215 7.80 15.07 16.18
CA SER A 215 7.24 16.35 16.58
C SER A 215 6.87 16.33 18.07
N ASN A 216 6.85 17.51 18.69
CA ASN A 216 6.22 17.72 20.00
C ASN A 216 4.75 18.16 19.84
N ASN A 217 4.13 17.87 18.70
CA ASN A 217 2.75 18.25 18.46
C ASN A 217 1.83 17.58 19.49
N GLU A 218 0.80 18.30 19.91
CA GLU A 218 -0.21 17.71 20.77
C GLU A 218 -0.90 16.55 20.03
N ILE A 219 -1.04 15.41 20.72
CA ILE A 219 -1.83 14.28 20.22
C ILE A 219 -3.27 14.80 20.07
N GLN A 220 -3.79 14.83 18.85
CA GLN A 220 -5.17 15.28 18.66
C GLN A 220 -6.10 14.21 19.23
N LYS A 221 -7.01 14.62 20.11
CA LYS A 221 -8.10 13.74 20.57
C LYS A 221 -9.10 13.59 19.42
N GLY A 222 -9.09 12.42 18.80
CA GLY A 222 -9.65 12.19 17.48
C GLY A 222 -11.15 11.93 17.43
N LEU A 223 -11.75 12.46 16.36
CA LEU A 223 -12.97 12.07 15.66
C LEU A 223 -13.56 10.71 16.09
N LYS A 224 -14.64 10.74 16.88
CA LYS A 224 -15.54 9.58 17.01
C LYS A 224 -16.27 9.37 15.70
N HIS A 225 -16.13 8.18 15.13
CA HIS A 225 -16.90 7.75 13.98
C HIS A 225 -18.10 6.93 14.44
N PHE A 226 -19.21 7.08 13.73
CA PHE A 226 -20.43 6.30 13.96
C PHE A 226 -20.91 5.75 12.61
N PRO A 227 -21.28 4.45 12.54
CA PRO A 227 -21.29 3.46 13.63
C PRO A 227 -19.92 2.87 13.92
N LEU A 228 -19.58 2.59 15.18
CA LEU A 228 -18.29 1.97 15.57
C LEU A 228 -17.98 0.70 14.77
N HIS A 229 -16.71 0.47 14.45
CA HIS A 229 -16.27 -0.65 13.63
C HIS A 229 -16.38 -1.99 14.39
N GLN A 230 -17.12 -2.94 13.84
CA GLN A 230 -17.56 -4.16 14.54
C GLN A 230 -16.72 -5.42 14.31
N HIS A 231 -15.74 -5.38 13.39
CA HIS A 231 -15.04 -6.61 12.97
C HIS A 231 -13.51 -6.55 13.07
N LEU A 232 -12.92 -5.38 13.35
CA LEU A 232 -11.48 -5.22 13.36
C LEU A 232 -10.93 -5.87 14.64
N ASN A 233 -10.03 -6.85 14.50
CA ASN A 233 -9.51 -7.64 15.62
C ASN A 233 -8.03 -7.42 15.87
N VAL A 234 -7.25 -7.16 14.81
CA VAL A 234 -5.79 -7.06 14.91
C VAL A 234 -5.32 -5.80 14.19
N ILE A 235 -4.48 -5.03 14.88
CA ILE A 235 -3.62 -4.04 14.23
C ILE A 235 -2.16 -4.48 14.27
N ARG A 236 -1.49 -4.36 13.13
CA ARG A 236 -0.04 -4.49 13.00
C ARG A 236 0.55 -3.15 12.62
N PHE A 237 1.41 -2.61 13.48
CA PHE A 237 2.11 -1.36 13.26
C PHE A 237 3.60 -1.68 13.09
N LEU A 238 4.04 -1.82 11.85
CA LEU A 238 5.43 -2.09 11.49
C LEU A 238 6.14 -0.77 11.20
N GLY A 239 7.33 -0.57 11.76
CA GLY A 239 8.04 0.69 11.66
C GLY A 239 7.51 1.79 12.58
N TYR A 240 6.92 1.42 13.71
CA TYR A 240 6.46 2.40 14.71
C TYR A 240 7.63 3.26 15.17
N TYR A 241 7.53 4.58 14.97
CA TYR A 241 8.64 5.50 15.21
C TYR A 241 8.51 6.24 16.55
N GLY A 242 7.29 6.33 17.10
CA GLY A 242 6.97 6.99 18.37
C GLY A 242 6.54 8.45 18.20
N CYS A 243 6.07 8.82 17.01
CA CYS A 243 5.51 10.15 16.74
C CYS A 243 4.14 10.34 17.41
N PRO A 244 3.74 11.59 17.71
CA PRO A 244 2.37 11.90 18.14
C PRO A 244 1.28 11.30 17.22
N SER A 245 1.48 11.33 15.90
CA SER A 245 0.56 10.72 14.93
C SER A 245 0.42 9.20 15.05
N ASP A 246 1.49 8.50 15.43
CA ASP A 246 1.46 7.05 15.64
C ASP A 246 0.52 6.71 16.82
N VAL A 247 0.66 7.46 17.92
CA VAL A 247 -0.19 7.33 19.12
C VAL A 247 -1.62 7.74 18.83
N GLU A 248 -1.81 8.80 18.06
CA GLU A 248 -3.11 9.30 17.62
C GLU A 248 -3.90 8.24 16.85
N LEU A 249 -3.27 7.54 15.90
CA LEU A 249 -3.92 6.45 15.16
C LEU A 249 -4.33 5.30 16.09
N VAL A 250 -3.46 4.89 17.01
CA VAL A 250 -3.78 3.83 17.98
C VAL A 250 -4.95 4.25 18.87
N ASN A 251 -4.95 5.48 19.40
CA ASN A 251 -6.04 5.98 20.22
C ASN A 251 -7.36 6.03 19.45
N TYR A 252 -7.35 6.51 18.19
CA TYR A 252 -8.53 6.47 17.32
C TYR A 252 -9.09 5.05 17.18
N LEU A 253 -8.24 4.05 16.96
CA LEU A 253 -8.69 2.66 16.81
C LEU A 253 -9.27 2.09 18.10
N LEU A 254 -8.65 2.38 19.24
CA LEU A 254 -9.15 1.99 20.56
C LEU A 254 -10.55 2.57 20.84
N GLU A 255 -10.78 3.83 20.46
CA GLU A 255 -12.07 4.49 20.66
C GLU A 255 -13.16 4.03 19.68
N ASN A 256 -12.76 3.55 18.48
CA ASN A 256 -13.68 3.32 17.37
C ASN A 256 -13.88 1.84 16.97
N CYS A 257 -13.07 0.92 17.48
CA CYS A 257 -13.12 -0.50 17.11
C CYS A 257 -13.46 -1.38 18.32
N VAL A 258 -14.69 -1.86 18.39
CA VAL A 258 -15.21 -2.56 19.59
C VAL A 258 -14.66 -3.98 19.76
N THR A 259 -14.22 -4.61 18.67
CA THR A 259 -13.73 -5.99 18.66
C THR A 259 -12.21 -6.10 18.63
N LEU A 260 -11.48 -5.00 18.83
CA LEU A 260 -10.02 -5.01 18.77
C LEU A 260 -9.48 -5.88 19.91
N LYS A 261 -8.61 -6.85 19.58
CA LYS A 261 -8.07 -7.83 20.53
C LYS A 261 -6.56 -7.73 20.66
N GLU A 262 -5.89 -7.36 19.57
CA GLU A 262 -4.44 -7.42 19.48
C GLU A 262 -3.88 -6.17 18.80
N ILE A 263 -2.85 -5.60 19.42
CA ILE A 263 -2.02 -4.54 18.87
C ILE A 263 -0.59 -5.06 18.84
N ILE A 264 -0.04 -5.22 17.64
CA ILE A 264 1.32 -5.71 17.42
C ILE A 264 2.14 -4.54 16.89
N VAL A 265 3.20 -4.19 17.59
CA VAL A 265 4.07 -3.07 17.26
C VAL A 265 5.47 -3.60 17.04
N ASP A 266 6.02 -3.34 15.87
CA ASP A 266 7.42 -3.56 15.53
C ASP A 266 8.05 -2.20 15.21
N THR A 267 9.15 -1.87 15.88
CA THR A 267 9.83 -0.58 15.71
C THR A 267 10.94 -0.60 14.68
N GLN A 268 11.28 -1.77 14.13
CA GLN A 268 12.27 -1.87 13.07
C GLN A 268 11.73 -1.23 11.79
N ASN A 269 12.60 -0.50 11.10
CA ASN A 269 12.27 0.07 9.80
C ASN A 269 11.89 -1.07 8.83
N PRO A 270 10.67 -1.10 8.26
CA PRO A 270 10.28 -2.12 7.31
C PRO A 270 11.19 -2.01 6.09
N ARG A 271 12.05 -3.02 5.89
CA ARG A 271 13.01 -3.00 4.79
C ARG A 271 12.29 -2.94 3.45
N ARG A 272 12.81 -2.12 2.53
CA ARG A 272 12.32 -2.11 1.15
C ARG A 272 12.80 -3.36 0.40
N MET A 273 13.98 -3.88 0.76
CA MET A 273 14.54 -5.09 0.17
C MET A 273 15.12 -6.05 1.21
N ALA A 274 15.04 -7.36 0.93
CA ALA A 274 15.59 -8.40 1.81
C ALA A 274 17.11 -8.28 2.06
N TYR A 275 17.84 -7.64 1.13
CA TYR A 275 19.30 -7.53 1.13
C TYR A 275 19.83 -6.16 1.55
N GLU A 276 18.96 -5.21 1.93
CA GLU A 276 19.41 -3.90 2.44
C GLU A 276 20.26 -4.11 3.71
N PRO A 277 21.51 -3.57 3.76
CA PRO A 277 22.33 -3.63 4.94
C PRO A 277 21.63 -2.92 6.10
N LEU A 278 21.74 -3.50 7.30
CA LEU A 278 21.26 -2.84 8.52
C LEU A 278 22.10 -1.59 8.79
N ASP A 279 21.49 -0.40 8.71
CA ASP A 279 22.14 0.83 9.14
C ASP A 279 22.16 0.87 10.68
N SER A 280 23.36 1.06 11.24
CA SER A 280 23.57 1.19 12.68
C SER A 280 22.79 2.35 13.31
N GLU A 281 22.56 3.43 12.57
CA GLU A 281 21.76 4.57 13.06
C GLU A 281 20.26 4.22 13.08
N GLU A 282 19.77 3.51 12.07
CA GLU A 282 18.39 3.01 12.07
C GLU A 282 18.14 2.04 13.24
N LEU A 283 19.08 1.13 13.52
CA LEU A 283 18.97 0.24 14.68
C LEU A 283 18.85 1.02 16.00
N LYS A 284 19.63 2.08 16.18
CA LYS A 284 19.52 2.95 17.37
C LYS A 284 18.16 3.67 17.42
N LEU A 285 17.69 4.19 16.29
CA LEU A 285 16.39 4.86 16.21
C LEU A 285 15.23 3.91 16.51
N ALA A 286 15.31 2.65 16.06
CA ALA A 286 14.33 1.61 16.36
C ALA A 286 14.30 1.25 17.85
N GLU A 287 15.45 1.17 18.52
CA GLU A 287 15.53 0.96 19.98
C GLU A 287 14.94 2.14 20.75
N ILE A 288 15.23 3.38 20.31
CA ILE A 288 14.60 4.58 20.89
C ILE A 288 13.07 4.51 20.69
N ALA A 289 12.61 4.19 19.48
CA ALA A 289 11.20 4.07 19.18
C ALA A 289 10.51 3.00 20.03
N LYS A 290 11.20 1.91 20.39
CA LYS A 290 10.69 0.86 21.29
C LYS A 290 10.45 1.39 22.70
N VAL A 291 11.34 2.25 23.20
CA VAL A 291 11.14 2.94 24.48
C VAL A 291 9.91 3.86 24.41
N TYR A 292 9.75 4.62 23.33
CA TYR A 292 8.57 5.47 23.12
C TYR A 292 7.28 4.64 23.04
N ALA A 293 7.25 3.58 22.25
CA ALA A 293 6.10 2.67 22.13
C ALA A 293 5.68 2.15 23.50
N LYS A 294 6.64 1.73 24.34
CA LYS A 294 6.37 1.29 25.70
C LYS A 294 5.74 2.38 26.56
N LEU A 295 6.36 3.55 26.60
CA LEU A 295 5.90 4.67 27.43
C LEU A 295 4.53 5.22 26.99
N GLN A 296 4.25 5.20 25.69
CA GLN A 296 3.03 5.77 25.10
C GLN A 296 1.87 4.77 25.10
N LEU A 297 2.13 3.51 24.75
CA LEU A 297 1.06 2.54 24.47
C LEU A 297 0.69 1.67 25.67
N GLU A 298 1.63 1.28 26.55
CA GLU A 298 1.30 0.49 27.76
C GLU A 298 0.23 1.15 28.66
N PRO A 299 0.30 2.46 28.97
CA PRO A 299 -0.73 3.11 29.78
C PRO A 299 -2.03 3.36 29.01
N LEU A 300 -1.97 3.39 27.68
CA LEU A 300 -3.10 3.71 26.80
C LEU A 300 -3.96 2.48 26.51
N VAL A 301 -3.34 1.32 26.29
CA VAL A 301 -4.02 0.10 25.85
C VAL A 301 -4.78 -0.56 27.01
N PRO A 302 -6.10 -0.77 26.89
CA PRO A 302 -6.89 -1.45 27.92
C PRO A 302 -6.44 -2.90 28.14
N LYS A 303 -6.57 -3.39 29.39
CA LYS A 303 -6.14 -4.74 29.80
C LYS A 303 -6.72 -5.92 29.01
N HIS A 304 -7.87 -5.73 28.35
CA HIS A 304 -8.51 -6.79 27.56
C HIS A 304 -7.93 -6.92 26.14
N ILE A 305 -7.07 -5.98 25.73
CA ILE A 305 -6.38 -5.96 24.45
C ILE A 305 -4.93 -6.36 24.71
N SER A 306 -4.44 -7.34 23.94
CA SER A 306 -3.05 -7.77 24.02
C SER A 306 -2.16 -6.81 23.24
N LEU A 307 -1.18 -6.20 23.91
CA LEU A 307 -0.14 -5.37 23.30
C LEU A 307 1.14 -6.18 23.19
N PHE A 308 1.64 -6.36 21.97
CA PHE A 308 2.92 -6.99 21.68
C PHE A 308 3.89 -5.93 21.16
N LEU A 309 5.01 -5.73 21.86
CA LEU A 309 6.10 -4.85 21.43
C LEU A 309 7.29 -5.73 21.01
N CYS A 310 7.51 -5.84 19.71
CA CYS A 310 8.55 -6.64 19.09
C CYS A 310 9.89 -5.89 19.03
#